data_AF-A0A2N5ZWE9-F1
#
_entry.id   AF-A0A2N5ZWE9-F1
#
_cell.length_a   1.000
_cell.length_b   1.000
_cell.length_c   1.000
_cell.angle_alpha   90.00
_cell.angle_beta   90.00
_cell.angle_gamma   90.00
#
_symmetry.space_group_name_H-M   'P 1'
#
loop_
_entity.id
_entity.type
_entity.pdbx_description
1 polymer ?
#
loop_
_entity_poly.entity_id
_entity_poly.type
_entity_poly.pdbx_seq_one_letter_code
_entity_poly.pdbx_strand_id
1 'polypeptide(L)'
;MKRALILFFLIFTTVLTFGQKTLSEQLWEQVQDCYANFEDMDDDGKLDYDAVDDSRNGYLKISGDWPTCGCGCTSTVAAFKDHSGKYTFLKKEEYSCDWVQMVSSNRPMKDILPVGFGIKSFIPNEEIPQVENAIFYYDMEIPQYGTDSKISIHLIPFGLYMKSNSALSNGYKQDWDNQNFSMLSPLKRLGEEILDDQVLFDIANADFDKLIEEDQRLIEEVIDESPHIQSPADVSMLLNDIYTAYKYYLSIKHKSFLLGWDKAKSRFYIKSKGEEVQLMTFKQFIEEAIFWGPIC
;
A
#
# COMPACT_ATOMS: atom_id res chain seq x y z
N MET A 1 -60.57 -20.57 3.17
CA MET A 1 -59.41 -20.16 4.01
C MET A 1 -58.26 -21.16 4.00
N LYS A 2 -58.44 -22.46 4.27
CA LYS A 2 -57.32 -23.43 4.30
C LYS A 2 -56.50 -23.58 2.99
N ARG A 3 -57.12 -23.39 1.80
CA ARG A 3 -56.41 -23.44 0.51
C ARG A 3 -55.58 -22.19 0.18
N ALA A 4 -55.96 -21.02 0.72
CA ALA A 4 -55.21 -19.77 0.53
C ALA A 4 -53.94 -19.74 1.40
N LEU A 5 -53.96 -20.38 2.58
CA LEU A 5 -52.82 -20.46 3.49
C LEU A 5 -51.67 -21.35 2.95
N ILE A 6 -52.02 -22.42 2.23
CA ILE A 6 -51.04 -23.34 1.61
C ILE A 6 -50.35 -22.69 0.41
N LEU A 7 -51.09 -21.90 -0.38
CA LEU A 7 -50.53 -21.16 -1.52
C LEU A 7 -49.56 -20.05 -1.06
N PHE A 8 -49.89 -19.37 0.05
CA PHE A 8 -49.01 -18.36 0.64
C PHE A 8 -47.71 -18.96 1.20
N PHE A 9 -47.76 -20.18 1.76
CA PHE A 9 -46.57 -20.89 2.25
C PHE A 9 -45.65 -21.34 1.10
N LEU A 10 -46.22 -21.77 -0.03
CA LEU A 10 -45.46 -22.19 -1.22
C LEU A 10 -44.76 -21.02 -1.93
N ILE A 11 -45.40 -19.84 -1.97
CA ILE A 11 -44.79 -18.61 -2.53
C ILE A 11 -43.71 -18.05 -1.60
N PHE A 12 -43.84 -18.23 -0.27
CA PHE A 12 -42.79 -17.80 0.66
C PHE A 12 -41.53 -18.70 0.64
N THR A 13 -41.67 -20.00 0.33
CA THR A 13 -40.52 -20.90 0.22
C THR A 13 -39.70 -20.72 -1.06
N THR A 14 -40.28 -20.20 -2.14
CA THR A 14 -39.54 -19.97 -3.40
C THR A 14 -38.73 -18.67 -3.41
N VAL A 15 -39.02 -17.71 -2.52
CA VAL A 15 -38.29 -16.43 -2.42
C VAL A 15 -37.07 -16.54 -1.49
N LEU A 16 -36.96 -17.60 -0.69
CA LEU A 16 -35.82 -17.81 0.21
C LEU A 16 -34.65 -18.59 -0.40
N THR A 17 -34.78 -19.07 -1.64
CA THR A 17 -33.66 -19.56 -2.44
C THR A 17 -33.12 -18.44 -3.33
N PHE A 18 -32.77 -17.29 -2.74
CA PHE A 18 -31.73 -16.46 -3.35
C PHE A 18 -30.44 -17.31 -3.29
N GLY A 19 -30.01 -17.81 -4.44
CA GLY A 19 -28.83 -18.66 -4.55
C GLY A 19 -27.66 -18.01 -3.83
N GLN A 20 -27.11 -18.70 -2.83
CA GLN A 20 -25.87 -18.24 -2.22
C GLN A 20 -24.82 -18.18 -3.32
N LYS A 21 -24.27 -16.98 -3.54
CA LYS A 21 -23.18 -16.80 -4.51
C LYS A 21 -22.07 -17.80 -4.21
N THR A 22 -21.56 -18.43 -5.25
CA THR A 22 -20.41 -19.32 -5.13
C THR A 22 -19.19 -18.53 -4.63
N LEU A 23 -18.19 -19.23 -4.08
CA LEU A 23 -16.96 -18.56 -3.66
C LEU A 23 -16.24 -17.90 -4.84
N SER A 24 -16.28 -18.53 -6.03
CA SER A 24 -15.72 -17.93 -7.26
C SER A 24 -16.41 -16.59 -7.57
N GLU A 25 -17.75 -16.56 -7.60
CA GLU A 25 -18.50 -15.30 -7.82
C GLU A 25 -18.15 -14.21 -6.79
N GLN A 26 -18.04 -14.58 -5.51
CA GLN A 26 -17.66 -13.63 -4.46
C GLN A 26 -16.23 -13.11 -4.61
N LEU A 27 -15.29 -13.95 -5.05
CA LEU A 27 -13.90 -13.54 -5.32
C LEU A 27 -13.83 -12.60 -6.52
N TRP A 28 -14.52 -12.95 -7.62
CA TRP A 28 -14.61 -12.12 -8.81
C TRP A 28 -15.20 -10.74 -8.50
N GLU A 29 -16.18 -10.65 -7.60
CA GLU A 29 -16.72 -9.37 -7.12
C GLU A 29 -15.68 -8.48 -6.44
N GLN A 30 -14.66 -9.06 -5.79
CA GLN A 30 -13.63 -8.26 -5.12
C GLN A 30 -12.66 -7.59 -6.10
N VAL A 31 -12.47 -8.18 -7.29
CA VAL A 31 -11.44 -7.74 -8.26
C VAL A 31 -12.01 -6.93 -9.43
N GLN A 32 -13.32 -6.66 -9.43
CA GLN A 32 -13.99 -5.98 -10.55
C GLN A 32 -13.39 -4.62 -10.91
N ASP A 33 -12.95 -3.85 -9.92
CA ASP A 33 -12.39 -2.52 -10.14
C ASP A 33 -11.13 -2.56 -11.02
N CYS A 34 -10.33 -3.64 -10.96
CA CYS A 34 -9.18 -3.84 -11.83
C CYS A 34 -9.61 -4.48 -13.16
N TYR A 35 -10.43 -5.53 -13.09
CA TYR A 35 -10.93 -6.25 -14.28
C TYR A 35 -11.62 -5.34 -15.30
N ALA A 36 -12.37 -4.33 -14.83
CA ALA A 36 -13.10 -3.41 -15.68
C ALA A 36 -12.22 -2.48 -16.53
N ASN A 37 -10.90 -2.39 -16.26
CA ASN A 37 -9.97 -1.59 -17.05
C ASN A 37 -9.27 -2.38 -18.16
N PHE A 38 -9.44 -3.70 -18.21
CA PHE A 38 -8.81 -4.50 -19.26
C PHE A 38 -9.53 -4.29 -20.60
N GLU A 39 -8.75 -4.25 -21.67
CA GLU A 39 -9.23 -4.03 -23.04
C GLU A 39 -8.80 -5.19 -23.94
N ASP A 40 -9.43 -5.29 -25.11
CA ASP A 40 -9.06 -6.20 -26.20
C ASP A 40 -8.07 -5.45 -27.10
N MET A 41 -6.78 -5.75 -26.97
CA MET A 41 -5.68 -5.03 -27.62
C MET A 41 -5.38 -5.53 -29.03
N ASP A 42 -5.77 -6.77 -29.34
CA ASP A 42 -5.52 -7.42 -30.64
C ASP A 42 -6.78 -7.55 -31.52
N ASP A 43 -7.90 -6.98 -31.05
CA ASP A 43 -9.23 -6.99 -31.69
C ASP A 43 -9.76 -8.43 -31.93
N ASP A 44 -9.38 -9.42 -31.11
CA ASP A 44 -9.81 -10.82 -31.25
C ASP A 44 -11.17 -11.14 -30.61
N GLY A 45 -11.76 -10.15 -29.92
CA GLY A 45 -13.00 -10.23 -29.17
C GLY A 45 -12.83 -10.66 -27.71
N LYS A 46 -11.60 -10.74 -27.17
CA LYS A 46 -11.31 -11.11 -25.79
C LYS A 46 -10.46 -10.04 -25.10
N LEU A 47 -10.71 -9.85 -23.81
CA LEU A 47 -9.89 -8.95 -22.99
C LEU A 47 -8.51 -9.58 -22.77
N ASP A 48 -7.47 -8.75 -22.85
CA ASP A 48 -6.08 -9.13 -22.57
C ASP A 48 -5.77 -9.01 -21.07
N TYR A 49 -5.75 -10.17 -20.39
CA TYR A 49 -5.35 -10.25 -18.99
C TYR A 49 -4.94 -11.67 -18.61
N ASP A 50 -4.14 -11.77 -17.55
CA ASP A 50 -3.82 -13.01 -16.87
C ASP A 50 -4.72 -13.20 -15.65
N ALA A 51 -5.21 -14.41 -15.46
CA ALA A 51 -5.94 -14.79 -14.25
C ALA A 51 -5.52 -16.15 -13.70
N VAL A 52 -5.41 -16.19 -12.38
CA VAL A 52 -5.26 -17.42 -11.59
C VAL A 52 -6.49 -17.55 -10.70
N ASP A 53 -7.57 -18.12 -11.24
CA ASP A 53 -8.76 -18.51 -10.46
C ASP A 53 -8.52 -19.88 -9.80
N ASP A 54 -8.17 -19.84 -8.52
CA ASP A 54 -8.13 -21.01 -7.66
C ASP A 54 -9.14 -20.86 -6.51
N SER A 55 -10.38 -20.53 -6.89
CA SER A 55 -11.50 -20.36 -5.97
C SER A 55 -11.76 -21.56 -5.06
N ARG A 56 -11.31 -22.76 -5.43
CA ARG A 56 -11.35 -23.95 -4.54
C ARG A 56 -10.46 -23.79 -3.30
N ASN A 57 -9.33 -23.12 -3.45
CA ASN A 57 -8.45 -22.72 -2.35
C ASN A 57 -8.76 -21.30 -1.82
N GLY A 58 -9.81 -20.67 -2.35
CA GLY A 58 -10.25 -19.35 -1.95
C GLY A 58 -9.33 -18.24 -2.44
N TYR A 59 -8.65 -18.43 -3.58
CA TYR A 59 -7.71 -17.47 -4.13
C TYR A 59 -8.13 -17.04 -5.54
N LEU A 60 -7.97 -15.76 -5.84
CA LEU A 60 -8.05 -15.22 -7.19
C LEU A 60 -6.99 -14.14 -7.34
N LYS A 61 -6.22 -14.20 -8.43
CA LYS A 61 -5.38 -13.09 -8.88
C LYS A 61 -5.73 -12.77 -10.32
N ILE A 62 -5.89 -11.49 -10.62
CA ILE A 62 -5.93 -10.97 -11.98
C ILE A 62 -4.82 -9.94 -12.16
N SER A 63 -4.27 -9.86 -13.36
CA SER A 63 -3.32 -8.83 -13.75
C SER A 63 -3.43 -8.59 -15.24
N GLY A 64 -3.28 -7.35 -15.67
CA GLY A 64 -3.32 -6.99 -17.07
C GLY A 64 -2.94 -5.53 -17.25
N ASP A 65 -2.63 -5.21 -18.50
CA ASP A 65 -2.29 -3.86 -18.91
C ASP A 65 -3.44 -3.30 -19.75
N TRP A 66 -3.54 -1.98 -19.82
CA TRP A 66 -4.43 -1.28 -20.75
C TRP A 66 -3.60 -0.37 -21.67
N PRO A 67 -4.06 -0.03 -22.88
CA PRO A 67 -3.20 0.44 -23.97
C PRO A 67 -2.49 1.77 -23.70
N THR A 68 -2.97 2.53 -22.73
CA THR A 68 -2.43 3.85 -22.46
C THR A 68 -1.15 3.69 -21.65
N CYS A 69 -0.02 3.95 -22.31
CA CYS A 69 1.30 4.09 -21.71
C CYS A 69 1.85 2.87 -20.92
N GLY A 70 1.35 1.66 -21.20
CA GLY A 70 1.80 0.46 -20.47
C GLY A 70 1.35 0.45 -19.01
N CYS A 71 0.27 1.17 -18.71
CA CYS A 71 -0.37 1.13 -17.41
C CYS A 71 -1.05 -0.23 -17.20
N GLY A 72 -1.02 -0.70 -15.97
CA GLY A 72 -1.59 -1.99 -15.62
C GLY A 72 -2.08 -2.01 -14.18
N CYS A 73 -2.92 -3.00 -13.91
CA CYS A 73 -3.39 -3.26 -12.55
C CYS A 73 -3.22 -4.73 -12.20
N THR A 74 -2.97 -4.97 -10.92
CA THR A 74 -2.97 -6.31 -10.33
C THR A 74 -3.89 -6.29 -9.13
N SER A 75 -4.82 -7.25 -9.08
CA SER A 75 -5.70 -7.43 -7.94
C SER A 75 -5.64 -8.89 -7.48
N THR A 76 -5.19 -9.10 -6.24
CA THR A 76 -5.07 -10.42 -5.61
C THR A 76 -5.99 -10.47 -4.41
N VAL A 77 -6.81 -11.50 -4.31
CA VAL A 77 -7.74 -11.70 -3.21
C VAL A 77 -7.66 -13.12 -2.67
N ALA A 78 -7.71 -13.25 -1.34
CA ALA A 78 -7.93 -14.52 -0.67
C ALA A 78 -9.12 -14.48 0.29
N ALA A 79 -9.78 -15.62 0.42
CA ALA A 79 -10.94 -15.85 1.27
C ALA A 79 -10.58 -16.70 2.49
N PHE A 80 -10.66 -16.10 3.67
CA PHE A 80 -10.38 -16.73 4.95
C PHE A 80 -11.68 -17.14 5.62
N LYS A 81 -11.93 -18.46 5.68
CA LYS A 81 -13.14 -19.04 6.27
C LYS A 81 -13.06 -19.06 7.80
N ASP A 82 -14.11 -18.62 8.48
CA ASP A 82 -14.27 -18.79 9.92
C ASP A 82 -14.90 -20.14 10.32
N HIS A 83 -15.06 -20.38 11.63
CA HIS A 83 -15.69 -21.58 12.16
C HIS A 83 -17.17 -21.76 11.77
N SER A 84 -17.87 -20.68 11.38
CA SER A 84 -19.26 -20.70 10.91
C SER A 84 -19.39 -20.90 9.39
N GLY A 85 -18.26 -20.90 8.67
CA GLY A 85 -18.22 -21.02 7.22
C GLY A 85 -18.28 -19.69 6.47
N LYS A 86 -18.35 -18.55 7.17
CA LYS A 86 -18.35 -17.21 6.56
C LYS A 86 -16.93 -16.80 6.17
N TYR A 87 -16.80 -16.09 5.05
CA TYR A 87 -15.51 -15.63 4.54
C TYR A 87 -15.20 -14.19 4.94
N THR A 88 -13.94 -13.98 5.32
CA THR A 88 -13.27 -12.68 5.32
C THR A 88 -12.43 -12.61 4.05
N PHE A 89 -12.63 -11.61 3.20
CA PHE A 89 -11.81 -11.40 2.02
C PHE A 89 -10.71 -10.41 2.37
N LEU A 90 -9.47 -10.75 2.01
CA LEU A 90 -8.32 -9.87 2.06
C LEU A 90 -7.89 -9.63 0.61
N LYS A 91 -7.79 -8.37 0.22
CA LYS A 91 -7.48 -7.94 -1.14
C LYS A 91 -6.22 -7.09 -1.13
N LYS A 92 -5.31 -7.33 -2.06
CA LYS A 92 -4.18 -6.47 -2.43
C LYS A 92 -4.43 -5.94 -3.84
N GLU A 93 -4.32 -4.62 -4.00
CA GLU A 93 -4.49 -3.93 -5.28
C GLU A 93 -3.28 -3.07 -5.59
N GLU A 94 -2.89 -3.07 -6.85
CA GLU A 94 -1.80 -2.27 -7.40
C GLU A 94 -2.23 -1.70 -8.75
N TYR A 95 -2.02 -0.39 -8.95
CA TYR A 95 -2.20 0.29 -10.24
C TYR A 95 -0.93 1.09 -10.52
N SER A 96 -0.22 0.74 -11.59
CA SER A 96 1.13 1.26 -11.85
C SER A 96 1.14 2.76 -12.14
N CYS A 97 0.18 3.27 -12.91
CA CYS A 97 0.14 4.67 -13.33
C CYS A 97 -0.58 5.61 -12.36
N ASP A 98 -1.43 5.08 -11.49
CA ASP A 98 -2.17 5.88 -10.50
C ASP A 98 -1.49 5.93 -9.14
N TRP A 99 -0.25 5.40 -9.04
CA TRP A 99 0.48 5.25 -7.78
C TRP A 99 -0.43 4.66 -6.69
N VAL A 100 -1.05 3.52 -6.97
CA VAL A 100 -1.91 2.83 -6.01
C VAL A 100 -1.21 1.57 -5.56
N GLN A 101 -1.02 1.43 -4.25
CA GLN A 101 -0.82 0.15 -3.61
C GLN A 101 -1.64 0.09 -2.34
N MET A 102 -2.54 -0.88 -2.23
CA MET A 102 -3.45 -0.98 -1.09
C MET A 102 -3.70 -2.42 -0.67
N VAL A 103 -3.88 -2.59 0.63
CA VAL A 103 -4.45 -3.80 1.23
C VAL A 103 -5.77 -3.45 1.88
N SER A 104 -6.83 -4.17 1.52
CA SER A 104 -8.17 -3.96 2.03
C SER A 104 -8.85 -5.27 2.41
N SER A 105 -9.96 -5.16 3.13
CA SER A 105 -10.79 -6.30 3.49
C SER A 105 -12.26 -5.91 3.52
N ASN A 106 -13.14 -6.90 3.33
CA ASN A 106 -14.58 -6.74 3.56
C ASN A 106 -14.95 -6.53 5.05
N ARG A 107 -13.95 -6.51 5.94
CA ARG A 107 -14.05 -6.17 7.36
C ARG A 107 -12.98 -5.12 7.72
N PRO A 108 -13.17 -4.32 8.78
CA PRO A 108 -12.13 -3.40 9.22
C PRO A 108 -10.80 -4.13 9.51
N MET A 109 -9.67 -3.61 8.99
CA MET A 109 -8.35 -4.26 9.14
C MET A 109 -8.00 -4.55 10.62
N LYS A 110 -8.32 -3.63 11.54
CA LYS A 110 -8.14 -3.79 13.00
C LYS A 110 -8.88 -4.98 13.62
N ASP A 111 -9.95 -5.46 12.98
CA ASP A 111 -10.77 -6.56 13.46
C ASP A 111 -10.24 -7.92 13.00
N ILE A 112 -9.48 -7.92 11.90
CA ILE A 112 -8.91 -9.13 11.30
C ILE A 112 -7.43 -9.29 11.61
N LEU A 113 -6.69 -8.21 11.88
CA LEU A 113 -5.29 -8.26 12.30
C LEU A 113 -5.18 -8.61 13.81
N PRO A 114 -3.98 -9.02 14.27
CA PRO A 114 -3.74 -9.24 15.70
C PRO A 114 -4.13 -8.02 16.55
N VAL A 115 -4.56 -8.25 17.79
CA VAL A 115 -4.95 -7.15 18.68
C VAL A 115 -3.74 -6.23 18.92
N GLY A 116 -3.93 -4.93 18.72
CA GLY A 116 -2.85 -3.94 18.86
C GLY A 116 -1.83 -3.95 17.71
N PHE A 117 -2.09 -4.68 16.64
CA PHE A 117 -1.22 -4.68 15.46
C PHE A 117 -1.26 -3.31 14.77
N GLY A 118 -0.09 -2.78 14.43
CA GLY A 118 0.10 -1.40 13.98
C GLY A 118 1.58 -1.05 13.87
N ILE A 119 1.90 0.24 13.72
CA ILE A 119 3.30 0.70 13.65
C ILE A 119 4.15 0.21 14.83
N LYS A 120 3.56 0.12 16.04
CA LYS A 120 4.23 -0.39 17.24
C LYS A 120 4.60 -1.87 17.18
N SER A 121 4.01 -2.64 16.26
CA SER A 121 4.45 -4.01 16.00
C SER A 121 5.82 -4.04 15.34
N PHE A 122 6.13 -3.05 14.49
CA PHE A 122 7.39 -2.91 13.77
C PHE A 122 8.42 -2.09 14.55
N ILE A 123 7.96 -1.06 15.28
CA ILE A 123 8.76 -0.13 16.08
C ILE A 123 8.30 -0.19 17.56
N PRO A 124 8.71 -1.21 18.34
CA PRO A 124 8.13 -1.46 19.67
C PRO A 124 8.67 -0.55 20.80
N ASN A 125 9.80 0.12 20.60
CA ASN A 125 10.57 0.74 21.69
C ASN A 125 10.59 2.28 21.68
N GLU A 126 9.88 2.96 20.79
CA GLU A 126 10.06 4.40 20.61
C GLU A 126 8.87 5.25 21.04
N GLU A 127 9.21 6.42 21.59
CA GLU A 127 8.34 7.59 21.59
C GLU A 127 8.24 8.09 20.16
N ILE A 128 7.40 7.40 19.39
CA ILE A 128 7.13 7.72 17.99
C ILE A 128 6.62 9.17 17.92
N PRO A 129 7.31 10.09 17.23
CA PRO A 129 6.81 11.44 17.01
C PRO A 129 5.39 11.40 16.43
N GLN A 130 4.55 12.38 16.74
CA GLN A 130 3.31 12.52 15.98
C GLN A 130 3.68 12.98 14.57
N VAL A 131 3.12 12.28 13.58
CA VAL A 131 3.24 12.62 12.17
C VAL A 131 1.84 12.88 11.63
N GLU A 132 1.72 13.88 10.76
CA GLU A 132 0.44 14.21 10.12
C GLU A 132 0.13 13.28 8.94
N ASN A 133 1.19 12.75 8.33
CA ASN A 133 1.13 11.84 7.19
C ASN A 133 1.70 10.47 7.56
N ALA A 134 1.13 9.41 7.00
CA ALA A 134 1.74 8.10 7.04
C ALA A 134 3.07 8.11 6.27
N ILE A 135 4.07 7.42 6.82
CA ILE A 135 5.40 7.24 6.23
C ILE A 135 5.47 5.88 5.54
N PHE A 136 4.80 4.88 6.13
CA PHE A 136 4.79 3.51 5.65
C PHE A 136 3.39 3.08 5.25
N TYR A 137 3.33 2.05 4.40
CA TYR A 137 2.12 1.31 4.11
C TYR A 137 2.33 -0.19 4.33
N TYR A 138 1.23 -0.91 4.58
CA TYR A 138 1.24 -2.37 4.60
C TYR A 138 1.32 -2.92 3.18
N ASP A 139 2.23 -3.86 2.98
CA ASP A 139 2.15 -4.82 1.89
C ASP A 139 1.82 -6.20 2.44
N MET A 140 1.06 -6.99 1.69
CA MET A 140 0.72 -8.37 2.06
C MET A 140 0.95 -9.33 0.90
N GLU A 141 1.76 -10.35 1.16
CA GLU A 141 1.87 -11.53 0.30
C GLU A 141 0.73 -12.49 0.65
N ILE A 142 -0.26 -12.57 -0.24
CA ILE A 142 -1.42 -13.44 -0.11
C ILE A 142 -1.09 -14.81 -0.73
N PRO A 143 -1.12 -15.92 0.03
CA PRO A 143 -0.76 -17.21 -0.50
C PRO A 143 -1.88 -17.77 -1.39
N GLN A 144 -1.53 -18.41 -2.51
CA GLN A 144 -2.48 -19.22 -3.28
C GLN A 144 -2.95 -20.45 -2.50
N TYR A 145 -2.07 -21.05 -1.70
CA TYR A 145 -2.34 -22.26 -0.92
C TYR A 145 -2.14 -22.03 0.57
N GLY A 146 -3.12 -22.45 1.38
CA GLY A 146 -3.09 -22.26 2.82
C GLY A 146 -3.57 -20.88 3.25
N THR A 147 -3.25 -20.48 4.48
CA THR A 147 -3.75 -19.22 5.09
C THR A 147 -2.64 -18.37 5.68
N ASP A 148 -1.39 -18.72 5.39
CA ASP A 148 -0.23 -18.05 5.96
C ASP A 148 0.15 -16.87 5.08
N SER A 149 -0.17 -15.67 5.55
CA SER A 149 0.07 -14.42 4.81
C SER A 149 1.24 -13.68 5.45
N LYS A 150 2.19 -13.24 4.62
CA LYS A 150 3.26 -12.37 5.10
C LYS A 150 2.80 -10.92 4.98
N ILE A 151 2.93 -10.16 6.06
CA ILE A 151 2.70 -8.72 6.08
C ILE A 151 4.04 -8.01 6.25
N SER A 152 4.34 -7.06 5.39
CA SER A 152 5.51 -6.19 5.45
C SER A 152 5.10 -4.74 5.52
N ILE A 153 6.06 -3.88 5.86
CA ILE A 153 5.92 -2.44 5.71
C ILE A 153 6.94 -1.93 4.71
N HIS A 154 6.51 -0.98 3.90
CA HIS A 154 7.31 -0.33 2.87
C HIS A 154 7.11 1.18 2.97
N LEU A 155 8.11 1.95 2.52
CA LEU A 155 8.00 3.42 2.47
C LEU A 155 6.94 3.80 1.44
N ILE A 156 6.07 4.73 1.81
CA ILE A 156 5.26 5.45 0.84
C ILE A 156 6.21 6.29 -0.01
N PRO A 157 6.08 6.31 -1.35
CA PRO A 157 6.91 7.14 -2.21
C PRO A 157 6.95 8.60 -1.75
N PHE A 158 8.15 9.18 -1.65
CA PHE A 158 8.30 10.56 -1.22
C PHE A 158 7.63 11.50 -2.21
N GLY A 159 6.82 12.41 -1.68
CA GLY A 159 5.96 13.27 -2.50
C GLY A 159 4.54 12.75 -2.60
N LEU A 160 4.17 11.63 -1.96
CA LEU A 160 2.78 11.26 -1.67
C LEU A 160 2.47 11.51 -0.18
N TYR A 161 1.46 12.32 0.10
CA TYR A 161 1.08 12.76 1.45
C TYR A 161 -0.21 12.08 1.91
N MET A 162 -0.06 10.99 2.66
CA MET A 162 -1.20 10.19 3.13
C MET A 162 -1.62 10.60 4.55
N LYS A 163 -2.57 11.53 4.67
CA LYS A 163 -3.08 11.98 5.99
C LYS A 163 -3.49 10.80 6.86
N SER A 164 -2.92 10.71 8.06
CA SER A 164 -3.14 9.57 8.95
C SER A 164 -2.78 9.93 10.39
N ASN A 165 -3.51 9.36 11.36
CA ASN A 165 -3.17 9.47 12.78
C ASN A 165 -2.06 8.49 13.21
N SER A 166 -1.37 7.89 12.25
CA SER A 166 -0.38 6.83 12.41
C SER A 166 0.62 6.93 11.26
N ALA A 167 1.91 6.71 11.57
CA ALA A 167 2.96 6.61 10.55
C ALA A 167 2.80 5.42 9.60
N LEU A 168 1.82 4.55 9.84
CA LEU A 168 1.49 3.39 9.03
C LEU A 168 0.05 3.43 8.55
N SER A 169 -0.15 3.22 7.25
CA SER A 169 -1.44 3.13 6.56
C SER A 169 -1.65 1.73 5.95
N ASN A 170 -2.87 1.46 5.45
CA ASN A 170 -3.15 0.21 4.73
C ASN A 170 -2.70 0.24 3.25
N GLY A 171 -2.11 1.34 2.81
CA GLY A 171 -1.83 1.59 1.40
C GLY A 171 -1.67 3.07 1.12
N TYR A 172 -1.24 3.38 -0.09
CA TYR A 172 -1.24 4.72 -0.64
C TYR A 172 -1.99 4.75 -1.96
N LYS A 173 -2.51 5.93 -2.29
CA LYS A 173 -3.16 6.23 -3.56
C LYS A 173 -2.92 7.70 -3.86
N GLN A 174 -2.50 7.99 -5.08
CA GLN A 174 -2.53 9.37 -5.58
C GLN A 174 -3.98 9.81 -5.75
N ASP A 175 -4.27 11.01 -5.26
CA ASP A 175 -5.59 11.62 -5.29
C ASP A 175 -5.49 13.03 -5.89
N TRP A 176 -5.93 13.13 -7.15
CA TRP A 176 -5.95 14.38 -7.92
C TRP A 176 -6.90 15.42 -7.33
N ASP A 177 -8.01 14.99 -6.71
CA ASP A 177 -9.01 15.89 -6.15
C ASP A 177 -8.49 16.55 -4.87
N ASN A 178 -7.75 15.78 -4.07
CA ASN A 178 -7.16 16.25 -2.82
C ASN A 178 -5.73 16.80 -2.97
N GLN A 179 -5.15 16.73 -4.18
CA GLN A 179 -3.77 17.14 -4.51
C GLN A 179 -2.77 16.66 -3.45
N ASN A 180 -2.88 15.39 -3.08
CA ASN A 180 -2.08 14.82 -2.00
C ASN A 180 -0.64 14.46 -2.43
N PHE A 181 -0.09 15.15 -3.43
CA PHE A 181 1.20 14.80 -3.99
C PHE A 181 1.99 16.02 -4.50
N SER A 182 3.31 15.87 -4.60
CA SER A 182 4.24 16.88 -5.11
C SER A 182 5.41 16.20 -5.82
N MET A 183 5.88 16.81 -6.91
CA MET A 183 7.06 16.33 -7.65
C MET A 183 8.32 16.53 -6.81
N LEU A 184 8.79 15.46 -6.19
CA LEU A 184 9.98 15.45 -5.34
C LEU A 184 11.16 14.70 -5.96
N SER A 185 11.02 14.19 -7.19
CA SER A 185 12.12 13.49 -7.87
C SER A 185 13.43 14.30 -7.96
N PRO A 186 13.43 15.66 -8.06
CA PRO A 186 14.69 16.41 -8.01
C PRO A 186 15.45 16.29 -6.67
N LEU A 187 14.77 16.04 -5.55
CA LEU A 187 15.45 15.82 -4.26
C LEU A 187 16.26 14.52 -4.23
N LYS A 188 15.92 13.54 -5.07
CA LYS A 188 16.72 12.33 -5.20
C LYS A 188 18.14 12.65 -5.67
N ARG A 189 18.28 13.64 -6.56
CA ARG A 189 19.56 14.11 -7.09
C ARG A 189 20.48 14.63 -5.99
N LEU A 190 19.95 15.30 -4.95
CA LEU A 190 20.74 15.71 -3.78
C LEU A 190 21.36 14.50 -3.09
N GLY A 191 20.58 13.43 -2.88
CA GLY A 191 21.10 12.19 -2.30
C GLY A 191 22.10 11.47 -3.19
N GLU A 192 22.00 11.58 -4.51
CA GLU A 192 22.92 10.96 -5.46
C GLU A 192 24.24 11.73 -5.59
N GLU A 193 24.20 13.06 -5.58
CA GLU A 193 25.35 13.94 -5.85
C GLU A 193 26.07 14.42 -4.58
N ILE A 194 25.37 14.61 -3.45
CA ILE A 194 26.01 14.98 -2.17
C ILE A 194 26.62 13.74 -1.53
N LEU A 195 27.95 13.72 -1.42
CA LEU A 195 28.69 12.54 -0.96
C LEU A 195 28.66 12.33 0.56
N ASP A 196 28.40 13.38 1.35
CA ASP A 196 28.49 13.36 2.81
C ASP A 196 27.11 13.48 3.47
N ASP A 197 26.79 12.53 4.36
CA ASP A 197 25.57 12.56 5.16
C ASP A 197 25.46 13.85 6.00
N GLN A 198 26.59 14.40 6.46
CA GLN A 198 26.59 15.61 7.27
C GLN A 198 26.04 16.82 6.50
N VAL A 199 26.38 16.93 5.21
CA VAL A 199 25.87 18.01 4.34
C VAL A 199 24.36 17.89 4.17
N LEU A 200 23.85 16.67 3.96
CA LEU A 200 22.40 16.41 3.90
C LEU A 200 21.71 16.77 5.22
N PHE A 201 22.34 16.53 6.37
CA PHE A 201 21.81 16.96 7.66
C PHE A 201 21.84 18.48 7.85
N ASP A 202 22.90 19.16 7.42
CA ASP A 202 22.98 20.62 7.51
C ASP A 202 21.88 21.27 6.63
N ILE A 203 21.61 20.74 5.42
CA ILE A 203 20.48 21.16 4.57
C ILE A 203 19.15 20.92 5.28
N ALA A 204 18.92 19.73 5.84
CA ALA A 204 17.68 19.38 6.54
C ALA A 204 17.42 20.23 7.80
N ASN A 205 18.44 20.88 8.34
CA ASN A 205 18.36 21.79 9.50
C ASN A 205 18.42 23.27 9.11
N ALA A 206 18.44 23.59 7.80
CA ALA A 206 18.55 24.94 7.25
C ALA A 206 19.86 25.68 7.60
N ASP A 207 20.93 24.93 7.88
CA ASP A 207 22.27 25.46 8.18
C ASP A 207 23.06 25.73 6.87
N PHE A 208 22.48 26.52 5.96
CA PHE A 208 23.03 26.75 4.62
C PHE A 208 24.38 27.48 4.58
N ASP A 209 24.74 28.16 5.68
CA ASP A 209 26.00 28.88 5.84
C ASP A 209 27.21 27.94 6.00
N LYS A 210 26.97 26.67 6.34
CA LYS A 210 28.01 25.64 6.43
C LYS A 210 28.34 24.99 5.09
N LEU A 211 27.49 25.20 4.09
CA LEU A 211 27.60 24.55 2.78
C LEU A 211 28.70 25.21 1.94
N ILE A 212 29.43 24.39 1.18
CA ILE A 212 30.33 24.90 0.16
C ILE A 212 29.54 25.37 -1.06
N GLU A 213 30.17 26.18 -1.92
CA GLU A 213 29.54 26.76 -3.12
C GLU A 213 28.96 25.70 -4.06
N GLU A 214 29.60 24.53 -4.16
CA GLU A 214 29.12 23.42 -4.99
C GLU A 214 27.78 22.85 -4.51
N ASP A 215 27.64 22.61 -3.20
CA ASP A 215 26.39 22.11 -2.60
C ASP A 215 25.27 23.17 -2.70
N GLN A 216 25.60 24.45 -2.54
CA GLN A 216 24.64 25.53 -2.71
C GLN A 216 24.11 25.59 -4.14
N ARG A 217 24.98 25.43 -5.15
CA ARG A 217 24.57 25.36 -6.55
C ARG A 217 23.65 24.16 -6.83
N LEU A 218 23.91 23.00 -6.22
CA LEU A 218 23.00 21.85 -6.34
C LEU A 218 21.60 22.14 -5.81
N ILE A 219 21.50 22.88 -4.70
CA ILE A 219 20.22 23.31 -4.14
C ILE A 219 19.49 24.25 -5.13
N GLU A 220 20.22 25.20 -5.73
CA GLU A 220 19.65 26.11 -6.74
C GLU A 220 19.13 25.34 -7.97
N GLU A 221 19.88 24.35 -8.46
CA GLU A 221 19.45 23.49 -9.57
C GLU A 221 18.17 22.72 -9.24
N VAL A 222 18.05 22.17 -8.02
CA VAL A 222 16.85 21.46 -7.57
C VAL A 222 15.62 22.38 -7.48
N ILE A 223 15.81 23.64 -7.08
CA ILE A 223 14.76 24.66 -7.06
C ILE A 223 14.30 24.95 -8.49
N ASP A 224 15.23 25.12 -9.43
CA ASP A 224 14.91 25.42 -10.83
C ASP A 224 14.19 24.26 -11.55
N GLU A 225 14.42 23.01 -11.13
CA GLU A 225 13.83 21.81 -11.72
C GLU A 225 12.39 21.52 -11.25
N SER A 226 11.93 22.08 -10.13
CA SER A 226 10.60 21.77 -9.57
C SER A 226 9.73 23.01 -9.39
N PRO A 227 8.54 23.08 -10.01
CA PRO A 227 7.61 24.19 -9.77
C PRO A 227 7.08 24.25 -8.33
N HIS A 228 7.27 23.18 -7.55
CA HIS A 228 6.80 23.06 -6.17
C HIS A 228 7.86 23.42 -5.12
N ILE A 229 9.12 23.60 -5.52
CA ILE A 229 10.22 23.97 -4.64
C ILE A 229 10.65 25.37 -5.06
N GLN A 230 10.41 26.39 -4.22
CA GLN A 230 10.58 27.79 -4.61
C GLN A 230 11.75 28.47 -3.88
N SER A 231 12.30 27.79 -2.88
CA SER A 231 13.34 28.35 -2.02
C SER A 231 14.18 27.27 -1.35
N PRO A 232 15.39 27.62 -0.86
CA PRO A 232 16.18 26.72 -0.03
C PRO A 232 15.41 26.23 1.21
N ALA A 233 14.55 27.08 1.79
CA ALA A 233 13.72 26.70 2.93
C ALA A 233 12.76 25.54 2.60
N ASP A 234 12.20 25.51 1.38
CA ASP A 234 11.37 24.40 0.93
C ASP A 234 12.18 23.10 0.82
N VAL A 235 13.40 23.18 0.28
CA VAL A 235 14.33 22.04 0.22
C VAL A 235 14.64 21.51 1.62
N SER A 236 14.94 22.40 2.57
CA SER A 236 15.19 22.02 3.96
C SER A 236 14.00 21.32 4.60
N MET A 237 12.80 21.88 4.44
CA MET A 237 11.56 21.30 4.98
C MET A 237 11.31 19.90 4.42
N LEU A 238 11.41 19.72 3.09
CA LEU A 238 11.20 18.44 2.44
C LEU A 238 12.27 17.41 2.81
N LEU A 239 13.53 17.83 2.91
CA LEU A 239 14.62 16.95 3.36
C LEU A 239 14.48 16.59 4.85
N ASN A 240 13.89 17.47 5.66
CA ASN A 240 13.56 17.17 7.05
C ASN A 240 12.45 16.11 7.18
N ASP A 241 11.45 16.15 6.31
CA ASP A 241 10.42 15.10 6.23
C ASP A 241 11.03 13.74 5.87
N ILE A 242 11.92 13.73 4.87
CA ILE A 242 12.69 12.53 4.47
C ILE A 242 13.59 12.04 5.62
N TYR A 243 14.26 12.96 6.32
CA TYR A 243 15.07 12.62 7.50
C TYR A 243 14.22 12.07 8.65
N THR A 244 13.00 12.58 8.82
CA THR A 244 12.05 12.03 9.78
C THR A 244 11.67 10.62 9.40
N ALA A 245 11.35 10.33 8.15
CA ALA A 245 11.12 8.96 7.67
C ALA A 245 12.33 8.04 7.90
N TYR A 246 13.56 8.54 7.67
CA TYR A 246 14.79 7.81 7.95
C TYR A 246 14.95 7.46 9.43
N LYS A 247 14.65 8.38 10.35
CA LYS A 247 14.65 8.07 11.79
C LYS A 247 13.71 6.92 12.11
N TYR A 248 12.49 6.92 11.57
CA TYR A 248 11.58 5.79 11.76
C TYR A 248 12.15 4.49 11.18
N TYR A 249 12.78 4.55 10.01
CA TYR A 249 13.39 3.40 9.38
C TYR A 249 14.43 2.73 10.29
N LEU A 250 15.32 3.52 10.91
CA LEU A 250 16.31 3.03 11.87
C LEU A 250 15.69 2.36 13.11
N SER A 251 14.46 2.73 13.45
CA SER A 251 13.74 2.22 14.61
C SER A 251 12.98 0.92 14.38
N ILE A 252 12.80 0.53 13.11
CA ILE A 252 12.11 -0.71 12.74
C ILE A 252 12.97 -1.91 13.15
N LYS A 253 12.40 -2.81 13.97
CA LYS A 253 13.08 -4.05 14.37
C LYS A 253 12.89 -5.19 13.40
N HIS A 254 11.72 -5.28 12.78
CA HIS A 254 11.38 -6.35 11.84
C HIS A 254 10.65 -5.72 10.65
N LYS A 255 11.06 -6.02 9.42
CA LYS A 255 10.38 -5.51 8.20
C LYS A 255 9.07 -6.24 7.90
N SER A 256 8.90 -7.44 8.44
CA SER A 256 7.73 -8.27 8.16
C SER A 256 7.33 -9.21 9.30
N PHE A 257 6.13 -9.77 9.20
CA PHE A 257 5.60 -10.82 10.07
C PHE A 257 4.91 -11.87 9.22
N LEU A 258 5.06 -13.14 9.59
CA LEU A 258 4.21 -14.20 9.08
C LEU A 258 2.96 -14.29 9.94
N LEU A 259 1.79 -14.17 9.33
CA LEU A 259 0.51 -14.27 10.00
C LEU A 259 -0.14 -15.62 9.70
N GLY A 260 -0.75 -16.23 10.71
CA GLY A 260 -1.64 -17.39 10.56
C GLY A 260 -3.08 -16.99 10.82
N TRP A 261 -4.03 -17.71 10.22
CA TRP A 261 -5.47 -17.46 10.41
C TRP A 261 -6.06 -18.33 11.53
N ASP A 262 -6.63 -17.69 12.56
CA ASP A 262 -7.41 -18.37 13.60
C ASP A 262 -8.89 -18.41 13.19
N LYS A 263 -9.37 -19.59 12.78
CA LYS A 263 -10.78 -19.80 12.35
C LYS A 263 -11.80 -19.58 13.46
N ALA A 264 -11.44 -19.86 14.72
CA ALA A 264 -12.35 -19.69 15.85
C ALA A 264 -12.57 -18.20 16.15
N LYS A 265 -11.49 -17.41 16.10
CA LYS A 265 -11.55 -15.96 16.34
C LYS A 265 -11.84 -15.14 15.09
N SER A 266 -11.78 -15.75 13.91
CA SER A 266 -11.90 -15.08 12.61
C SER A 266 -10.92 -13.90 12.49
N ARG A 267 -9.66 -14.17 12.88
CA ARG A 267 -8.61 -13.17 13.04
C ARG A 267 -7.23 -13.77 12.81
N PHE A 268 -6.30 -12.99 12.27
CA PHE A 268 -4.89 -13.33 12.17
C PHE A 268 -4.19 -13.29 13.53
N TYR A 269 -3.18 -14.14 13.67
CA TYR A 269 -2.21 -14.14 14.76
C TYR A 269 -0.78 -14.16 14.21
N ILE A 270 0.17 -13.61 14.96
CA ILE A 270 1.58 -13.63 14.55
C ILE A 270 2.13 -15.05 14.74
N LYS A 271 2.56 -15.69 13.66
CA LYS A 271 3.26 -16.98 13.67
C LYS A 271 4.75 -16.80 13.93
N SER A 272 5.38 -15.86 13.20
CA SER A 272 6.79 -15.54 13.35
C SER A 272 7.05 -14.10 12.95
N LYS A 273 8.21 -13.60 13.38
CA LYS A 273 8.75 -12.31 12.96
C LYS A 273 9.69 -12.55 11.79
N GLY A 274 9.65 -11.67 10.81
CA GLY A 274 10.54 -11.70 9.66
C GLY A 274 11.90 -11.08 9.96
N GLU A 275 12.63 -10.82 8.87
CA GLU A 275 13.98 -10.29 8.91
C GLU A 275 14.06 -8.91 9.57
N GLU A 276 15.20 -8.66 10.19
CA GLU A 276 15.56 -7.35 10.71
C GLU A 276 15.89 -6.39 9.58
N VAL A 277 15.82 -5.10 9.89
CA VAL A 277 16.15 -4.06 8.93
C VAL A 277 17.65 -3.97 8.74
N GLN A 278 18.10 -3.97 7.48
CA GLN A 278 19.47 -3.59 7.17
C GLN A 278 19.67 -2.11 7.47
N LEU A 279 20.62 -1.80 8.36
CA LEU A 279 21.01 -0.42 8.63
C LEU A 279 21.67 0.17 7.39
N MET A 280 21.31 1.41 7.07
CA MET A 280 21.85 2.18 5.96
C MET A 280 22.08 3.61 6.42
N THR A 281 22.98 4.33 5.74
CA THR A 281 23.19 5.75 5.98
C THR A 281 22.01 6.58 5.48
N PHE A 282 21.97 7.87 5.81
CA PHE A 282 20.88 8.73 5.34
C PHE A 282 20.92 8.89 3.82
N LYS A 283 22.12 9.04 3.26
CA LYS A 283 22.35 9.04 1.81
C LYS A 283 21.80 7.79 1.13
N GLN A 284 22.18 6.60 1.62
CA GLN A 284 21.71 5.33 1.06
C GLN A 284 20.19 5.21 1.13
N PHE A 285 19.59 5.70 2.21
CA PHE A 285 18.13 5.74 2.36
C PHE A 285 17.45 6.62 1.29
N ILE A 286 18.04 7.77 0.93
CA ILE A 286 17.56 8.61 -0.16
C ILE A 286 17.76 7.92 -1.53
N GLU A 287 18.94 7.34 -1.77
CA GLU A 287 19.27 6.66 -3.03
C GLU A 287 18.32 5.48 -3.33
N GLU A 288 17.98 4.69 -2.30
CA GLU A 288 17.08 3.53 -2.40
C GLU A 288 15.59 3.89 -2.38
N ALA A 289 15.23 5.10 -1.93
CA ALA A 289 13.84 5.51 -1.84
C ALA A 289 13.21 5.76 -3.21
N ILE A 290 11.89 5.53 -3.27
CA ILE A 290 11.08 5.87 -4.43
C ILE A 290 10.56 7.28 -4.22
N PHE A 291 10.73 8.13 -5.24
CA PHE A 291 10.19 9.48 -5.28
C PHE A 291 9.05 9.51 -6.27
N TRP A 292 7.96 10.14 -5.87
CA TRP A 292 6.85 10.41 -6.76
C TRP A 292 7.30 11.37 -7.87
N GLY A 293 6.88 11.04 -9.07
CA GLY A 293 6.99 11.87 -10.26
C GLY A 293 5.82 11.56 -11.19
N PRO A 294 5.56 12.44 -12.17
CA PRO A 294 4.55 12.16 -13.18
C PRO A 294 4.89 10.86 -13.91
N ILE A 295 3.96 9.90 -13.88
CA ILE A 295 4.02 8.69 -14.71
C ILE A 295 3.17 8.96 -15.95
N CYS A 296 3.78 8.71 -17.11
CA CYS A 296 3.10 8.59 -18.38
C CYS A 296 3.20 7.13 -18.78
#